data_AF-A0A6A0AJI4-F1
#
_entry.id   AF-A0A6A0AJI4-F1
#
_cell.length_a   1.000
_cell.length_b   1.000
_cell.length_c   1.000
_cell.angle_alpha   90.00
_cell.angle_beta   90.00
_cell.angle_gamma   90.00
#
_symmetry.space_group_name_H-M   'P 1'
#
loop_
_entity.id
_entity.type
_entity.pdbx_description
1 polymer ?
#
loop_
_entity_poly.entity_id
_entity_poly.type
_entity_poly.pdbx_seq_one_letter_code
_entity_poly.pdbx_strand_id
1 'polypeptide(L)'
;MKGSGTMHPLSSEVVKACLPSGQVKSFPTNCLSLMTISGAKGSLVNFSQISCLLGQQELEGRRVPRMASGKTLPCFAPYDAGARSCGFVGDRFLSGLRPQEYYFHCMAGREGLIDTTVKTSRSGYLQ
;
A
#
# COMPACT_ATOMS: atom_id res chain seq x y z
N MET A 1 17.14 -12.70 3.76
CA MET A 1 17.48 -11.25 3.87
C MET A 1 16.19 -10.47 4.10
N LYS A 2 15.90 -10.11 5.36
CA LYS A 2 14.70 -9.34 5.75
C LYS A 2 14.95 -7.85 5.48
N GLY A 3 14.73 -7.42 4.24
CA GLY A 3 14.90 -6.03 3.81
C GLY A 3 13.63 -5.17 3.86
N SER A 4 12.49 -5.68 4.36
CA SER A 4 11.19 -4.96 4.27
C SER A 4 11.14 -3.65 5.04
N GLY A 5 11.91 -3.51 6.13
CA GLY A 5 11.76 -2.39 7.07
C GLY A 5 12.34 -1.04 6.65
N THR A 6 13.17 -0.95 5.61
CA THR A 6 13.90 0.30 5.31
C THR A 6 13.05 1.39 4.68
N MET A 7 11.99 1.04 3.95
CA MET A 7 11.12 2.02 3.27
C MET A 7 9.95 2.50 4.15
N HIS A 8 9.66 1.80 5.25
CA HIS A 8 8.58 2.15 6.17
C HIS A 8 8.82 3.45 6.97
N PRO A 9 10.05 3.78 7.42
CA PRO A 9 10.36 5.08 7.99
C PRO A 9 10.07 6.23 7.02
N LEU A 10 10.50 6.11 5.77
CA LEU A 10 10.26 7.11 4.73
C LEU A 10 8.77 7.36 4.49
N SER A 11 7.96 6.29 4.38
CA SER A 11 6.51 6.46 4.26
C SER A 11 5.91 7.17 5.48
N SER A 12 6.40 6.85 6.67
CA SER A 12 5.93 7.47 7.92
C SER A 12 6.29 8.95 8.02
N GLU A 13 7.48 9.33 7.55
CA GLU A 13 7.93 10.73 7.51
C GLU A 13 7.09 11.56 6.53
N VAL A 14 6.82 11.04 5.34
CA VAL A 14 5.96 11.72 4.36
C VAL A 14 4.55 11.91 4.90
N VAL A 15 4.00 10.90 5.59
CA VAL A 15 2.66 11.01 6.20
C VAL A 15 2.63 12.10 7.27
N LYS A 16 3.64 12.16 8.15
CA LYS A 16 3.74 13.20 9.18
C LYS A 16 3.92 14.60 8.59
N ALA A 17 4.64 14.73 7.48
CA ALA A 17 4.85 16.01 6.81
C ALA A 17 3.58 16.52 6.12
N CYS A 18 2.80 15.62 5.49
CA CYS A 18 1.64 16.00 4.69
C CYS A 18 0.32 16.05 5.48
N LEU A 19 0.17 15.27 6.54
CA LEU A 19 -1.05 15.19 7.35
C LEU A 19 -0.75 15.53 8.81
N PRO A 20 -1.50 16.44 9.46
CA PRO A 20 -2.76 17.05 8.99
C PRO A 20 -2.62 18.42 8.29
N SER A 21 -1.46 19.09 8.35
CA SER A 21 -1.31 20.50 7.94
C SER A 21 -1.07 20.73 6.45
N GLY A 22 -0.66 19.73 5.67
CA GLY A 22 -0.31 19.87 4.25
C GLY A 22 -1.51 19.80 3.28
N GLN A 23 -2.74 19.89 3.78
CA GLN A 23 -3.95 19.71 2.99
C GLN A 23 -4.45 21.04 2.43
N VAL A 24 -4.91 21.05 1.18
CA VAL A 24 -5.51 22.26 0.55
C VAL A 24 -6.73 22.75 1.33
N LYS A 25 -7.56 21.83 1.82
CA LYS A 25 -8.67 22.12 2.72
C LYS A 25 -8.27 21.72 4.13
N SER A 26 -8.27 22.68 5.05
CA SER A 26 -8.01 22.42 6.47
C SER A 26 -9.24 21.79 7.14
N PHE A 27 -8.98 21.08 8.24
CA PHE A 27 -10.04 20.69 9.18
C PHE A 27 -10.68 21.96 9.79
N PRO A 28 -12.01 22.06 9.93
CA PRO A 28 -13.03 21.02 9.75
C PRO A 28 -13.69 20.97 8.36
N THR A 29 -13.31 21.85 7.43
CA THR A 29 -13.95 21.94 6.10
C THR A 29 -13.69 20.74 5.18
N ASN A 30 -12.62 20.00 5.45
CA ASN A 30 -12.28 18.78 4.72
C ASN A 30 -13.09 17.59 5.25
N CYS A 31 -14.13 17.18 4.51
CA CYS A 31 -14.99 16.05 4.88
C CYS A 31 -14.22 14.73 5.05
N LEU A 32 -13.15 14.48 4.27
CA LEU A 32 -12.34 13.27 4.40
C LEU A 32 -11.57 13.26 5.72
N SER A 33 -10.97 14.40 6.08
CA SER A 33 -10.32 14.57 7.38
C SER A 33 -11.33 14.50 8.53
N LEU A 34 -12.52 15.08 8.36
CA LEU A 34 -13.60 15.05 9.35
C LEU A 34 -14.06 13.62 9.65
N MET A 35 -14.37 12.82 8.63
CA MET A 35 -14.82 11.43 8.77
C MET A 35 -13.78 10.55 9.45
N THR A 36 -12.49 10.80 9.15
CA THR A 36 -11.38 10.01 9.67
C THR A 36 -11.07 10.36 11.12
N ILE A 37 -11.08 11.65 11.47
CA ILE A 37 -10.80 12.13 12.84
C ILE A 37 -11.98 11.87 13.78
N SER A 38 -13.22 12.01 13.29
CA SER A 38 -14.42 11.74 14.09
C SER A 38 -14.68 10.25 14.33
N GLY A 39 -13.97 9.37 13.63
CA GLY A 39 -14.18 7.92 13.69
C GLY A 39 -15.44 7.45 12.95
N ALA A 40 -16.09 8.32 12.17
CA ALA A 40 -17.30 7.95 11.44
C ALA A 40 -17.04 6.85 10.40
N LYS A 41 -16.01 7.04 9.55
CA LYS A 41 -15.59 6.01 8.57
C LYS A 41 -14.20 6.31 8.03
N GLY A 42 -13.40 5.25 7.93
CA GLY A 42 -12.03 5.31 7.45
C GLY A 42 -11.02 5.46 8.57
N SER A 43 -9.74 5.38 8.21
CA SER A 43 -8.61 5.49 9.15
C SER A 43 -7.56 6.44 8.58
N LEU A 44 -6.60 6.86 9.42
CA LEU A 44 -5.47 7.69 8.98
C LEU A 44 -4.68 7.01 7.85
N VAL A 45 -4.66 5.66 7.82
CA VAL A 45 -4.03 4.87 6.75
C VAL A 45 -4.76 5.07 5.42
N ASN A 46 -6.09 5.05 5.42
CA ASN A 46 -6.87 5.30 4.22
C ASN A 46 -6.61 6.72 3.70
N PHE A 47 -6.55 7.69 4.62
CA PHE A 47 -6.32 9.08 4.25
C PHE A 47 -4.90 9.31 3.68
N SER A 48 -3.89 8.65 4.26
CA SER A 48 -2.51 8.73 3.77
C SER A 48 -2.33 8.03 2.42
N GLN A 49 -2.99 6.90 2.16
CA GLN A 49 -2.92 6.23 0.86
C GLN A 49 -3.58 7.04 -0.25
N ILE A 50 -4.64 7.77 0.07
CA ILE A 50 -5.30 8.68 -0.88
C ILE A 50 -4.42 9.90 -1.16
N SER A 51 -3.87 10.52 -0.11
CA SER A 51 -3.26 11.86 -0.20
C SER A 51 -1.75 11.87 -0.35
N CYS A 52 -1.04 10.87 0.17
CA CYS A 52 0.42 10.85 0.26
C CYS A 52 1.02 9.78 -0.66
N LEU A 53 0.90 8.51 -0.31
CA LEU A 53 1.45 7.36 -1.04
C LEU A 53 0.87 6.03 -0.54
N LEU A 54 0.87 5.00 -1.38
CA LEU A 54 0.42 3.65 -0.98
C LEU A 54 1.45 2.91 -0.10
N GLY A 55 2.73 3.04 -0.44
CA GLY A 55 3.83 2.42 0.29
C GLY A 55 4.23 1.04 -0.24
N GLN A 56 4.96 0.29 0.59
CA GLN A 56 5.44 -1.04 0.24
C GLN A 56 4.28 -2.03 0.14
N GLN A 57 4.13 -2.66 -1.02
CA GLN A 57 3.24 -3.82 -1.17
C GLN A 57 3.99 -5.07 -0.70
N GLU A 58 3.39 -5.79 0.23
CA GLU A 58 3.89 -7.06 0.74
C GLU A 58 2.94 -8.18 0.32
N LEU A 59 3.51 -9.32 -0.04
CA LEU A 59 2.84 -10.55 -0.42
C LEU A 59 3.27 -11.67 0.52
N GLU A 60 2.36 -12.23 1.30
CA GLU A 60 2.61 -13.28 2.30
C GLU A 60 3.71 -12.88 3.32
N GLY A 61 3.76 -11.59 3.70
CA GLY A 61 4.78 -11.01 4.58
C GLY A 61 6.18 -10.92 3.94
N ARG A 62 6.27 -11.09 2.61
CA ARG A 62 7.48 -10.93 1.81
C ARG A 62 7.31 -9.80 0.80
N ARG A 63 8.41 -9.35 0.19
CA ARG A 63 8.33 -8.44 -0.97
C ARG A 63 7.86 -9.19 -2.21
N VAL A 64 7.51 -8.44 -3.24
CA VAL A 64 7.09 -8.98 -4.54
C VAL A 64 8.03 -10.08 -5.03
N PRO A 65 7.50 -11.26 -5.40
CA PRO A 65 8.33 -12.38 -5.85
C PRO A 65 9.03 -12.06 -7.18
N ARG A 66 10.24 -12.58 -7.33
CA ARG A 66 10.98 -12.53 -8.60
C ARG A 66 10.68 -13.79 -9.41
N MET A 67 10.56 -13.63 -10.72
CA MET A 67 10.47 -14.73 -11.68
C MET A 67 11.81 -15.47 -11.78
N ALA A 68 11.83 -16.66 -12.38
CA ALA A 68 13.06 -17.43 -12.61
C ALA A 68 14.13 -16.65 -13.41
N SER A 69 13.71 -15.67 -14.22
CA SER A 69 14.58 -14.75 -14.95
C SER A 69 15.20 -13.63 -14.08
N GLY A 70 14.92 -13.60 -12.77
CA GLY A 70 15.39 -12.57 -11.83
C GLY A 70 14.62 -11.24 -11.88
N LYS A 71 13.61 -11.14 -12.75
CA LYS A 71 12.76 -9.95 -12.93
C LYS A 71 11.50 -10.03 -12.06
N THR A 72 11.01 -8.90 -11.57
CA THR A 72 9.69 -8.81 -10.89
C THR A 72 8.55 -8.56 -11.87
N LEU A 73 8.79 -7.75 -12.91
CA LEU A 73 7.91 -7.60 -14.08
C LEU A 73 8.74 -7.56 -15.37
N PRO A 74 8.14 -7.87 -16.54
CA PRO A 74 8.84 -7.84 -17.83
C PRO A 74 9.46 -6.48 -18.17
N CYS A 75 8.87 -5.39 -17.66
CA CYS A 75 9.34 -4.02 -17.85
C CYS A 75 10.55 -3.63 -16.99
N PHE A 76 10.94 -4.47 -16.01
CA PHE A 76 12.12 -4.22 -15.18
C PHE A 76 13.33 -5.02 -15.66
N ALA A 77 14.53 -4.49 -15.38
CA ALA A 77 15.77 -5.20 -15.63
C ALA A 77 15.91 -6.41 -14.69
N PRO A 78 16.60 -7.49 -15.12
CA PRO A 78 16.94 -8.59 -14.22
C PRO A 78 17.69 -8.09 -12.99
N TYR A 79 17.30 -8.56 -11.81
CA TYR A 79 17.95 -8.20 -10.54
C TYR A 79 17.99 -6.70 -10.21
N ASP A 80 17.07 -5.91 -10.76
CA ASP A 80 16.94 -4.49 -10.42
C ASP A 80 16.74 -4.32 -8.90
N ALA A 81 17.56 -3.45 -8.29
CA ALA A 81 17.56 -3.12 -6.86
C ALA A 81 16.69 -1.90 -6.52
N GLY A 82 16.02 -1.31 -7.52
CA GLY A 82 15.10 -0.19 -7.32
C GLY A 82 13.97 -0.50 -6.33
N ALA A 83 13.57 0.49 -5.54
CA ALA A 83 12.45 0.34 -4.60
C ALA A 83 11.15 -0.02 -5.34
N ARG A 84 10.90 0.62 -6.50
CA ARG A 84 9.73 0.37 -7.36
C ARG A 84 9.70 -1.05 -7.93
N SER A 85 10.84 -1.56 -8.40
CA SER A 85 10.90 -2.93 -8.92
C SER A 85 10.69 -3.96 -7.81
N CYS A 86 10.96 -3.61 -6.56
CA CYS A 86 10.67 -4.42 -5.37
C CYS A 86 9.29 -4.17 -4.73
N GLY A 87 8.35 -3.53 -5.42
CA GLY A 87 6.97 -3.36 -4.97
C GLY A 87 6.69 -2.14 -4.08
N PHE A 88 7.61 -1.17 -4.00
CA PHE A 88 7.32 0.10 -3.34
C PHE A 88 6.54 1.03 -4.27
N VAL A 89 5.35 1.45 -3.85
CA VAL A 89 4.48 2.36 -4.59
C VAL A 89 4.58 3.75 -3.98
N GLY A 90 5.28 4.64 -4.69
CA GLY A 90 5.46 6.04 -4.28
C GLY A 90 4.31 6.95 -4.72
N ASP A 91 3.50 6.50 -5.68
CA ASP A 91 2.35 7.26 -6.16
C ASP A 91 1.13 7.05 -5.23
N ARG A 92 0.09 7.89 -5.40
CA ARG A 92 -1.09 7.97 -4.53
C ARG A 92 -2.38 7.83 -5.31
N PHE A 93 -3.47 7.42 -4.66
CA PHE A 93 -4.75 7.28 -5.37
C PHE A 93 -5.27 8.59 -5.94
N LEU A 94 -4.97 9.74 -5.32
CA LEU A 94 -5.41 11.04 -5.82
C LEU A 94 -4.82 11.40 -7.20
N SER A 95 -3.56 11.04 -7.47
CA SER A 95 -2.90 11.30 -8.76
C SER A 95 -2.97 10.12 -9.73
N GLY A 96 -3.42 8.95 -9.25
CA GLY A 96 -3.35 7.70 -9.99
C GLY A 96 -2.03 6.96 -9.80
N LEU A 97 -2.04 5.69 -10.19
CA LEU A 97 -0.90 4.76 -10.10
C LEU A 97 -0.34 4.47 -11.49
N ARG A 98 0.99 4.29 -11.58
CA ARG A 98 1.62 3.80 -12.81
C ARG A 98 1.23 2.35 -13.08
N PRO A 99 1.23 1.88 -14.35
CA PRO A 99 0.85 0.51 -14.68
C PRO A 99 1.65 -0.57 -13.94
N GLN A 100 2.96 -0.35 -13.70
CA GLN A 100 3.79 -1.30 -12.96
C GLN A 100 3.37 -1.41 -11.49
N GLU A 101 3.12 -0.26 -10.86
CA GLU A 101 2.71 -0.15 -9.47
C GLU A 101 1.28 -0.65 -9.26
N TYR A 102 0.40 -0.36 -10.21
CA TYR A 102 -0.97 -0.86 -10.24
C TYR A 102 -1.02 -2.39 -10.22
N TYR A 103 -0.17 -3.05 -11.00
CA TYR A 103 -0.12 -4.50 -11.03
C TYR A 103 0.30 -5.10 -9.67
N PHE A 104 1.32 -4.53 -9.02
CA PHE A 104 1.71 -4.94 -7.67
C PHE A 104 0.61 -4.68 -6.63
N HIS A 105 -0.12 -3.58 -6.76
CA HIS A 105 -1.26 -3.29 -5.90
C HIS A 105 -2.39 -4.32 -6.06
N CYS A 106 -2.71 -4.72 -7.30
CA CYS A 106 -3.68 -5.77 -7.56
C CYS A 106 -3.26 -7.13 -6.97
N MET A 107 -1.96 -7.45 -6.97
CA MET A 107 -1.46 -8.68 -6.34
C MET A 107 -1.75 -8.67 -4.82
N ALA A 108 -1.42 -7.58 -4.13
CA ALA A 108 -1.67 -7.45 -2.69
C ALA A 108 -3.18 -7.45 -2.37
N GLY A 109 -3.99 -6.80 -3.20
CA GLY A 109 -5.45 -6.83 -3.07
C GLY A 109 -6.04 -8.24 -3.20
N ARG A 110 -5.50 -9.06 -4.10
CA ARG A 110 -5.95 -10.46 -4.29
C ARG A 110 -5.62 -11.34 -3.09
N GLU A 111 -4.47 -11.14 -2.45
CA GLU A 111 -4.09 -11.90 -1.25
C GLU A 111 -5.12 -11.73 -0.12
N GLY A 112 -5.54 -10.48 0.15
CA GLY A 112 -6.54 -10.21 1.17
C GLY A 112 -7.89 -10.89 0.90
N LEU A 113 -8.28 -11.01 -0.37
CA LEU A 113 -9.50 -11.73 -0.75
C LEU A 113 -9.36 -13.24 -0.52
N ILE A 114 -8.22 -13.83 -0.88
CA ILE A 114 -7.96 -15.26 -0.68
C ILE A 114 -7.96 -15.61 0.81
N ASP A 115 -7.28 -14.80 1.64
CA ASP A 115 -7.23 -15.01 3.09
C ASP A 115 -8.63 -14.96 3.73
N THR A 116 -9.48 -14.06 3.24
CA THR A 116 -10.89 -14.00 3.67
C THR A 116 -11.62 -15.31 3.34
N THR A 117 -11.49 -15.81 2.11
CA THR A 117 -12.12 -17.07 1.69
C THR A 117 -11.64 -18.25 2.54
N VAL A 118 -10.33 -18.36 2.80
CA VAL A 118 -9.78 -19.47 3.60
C VAL A 118 -10.19 -19.37 5.08
N LYS A 119 -10.29 -18.17 5.65
CA LYS A 119 -10.75 -17.99 7.03
C LYS A 119 -12.22 -18.37 7.21
N THR A 120 -13.07 -18.08 6.22
CA THR A 120 -14.50 -18.43 6.31
C THR A 120 -14.75 -19.94 6.36
N SER A 121 -14.00 -20.74 5.58
CA SER A 121 -14.16 -22.20 5.59
C SER A 121 -13.78 -22.80 6.95
N ARG A 122 -12.72 -22.29 7.59
CA ARG A 122 -12.27 -22.75 8.90
C ARG A 122 -13.23 -22.37 10.02
N SER A 123 -13.79 -21.15 10.01
CA SER A 123 -14.76 -20.73 11.04
C SER A 123 -16.08 -21.48 10.91
N GLY A 124 -16.54 -21.75 9.68
CA GLY A 124 -17.76 -22.54 9.45
C GLY A 124 -17.62 -24.02 9.84
N TYR A 125 -16.41 -24.60 9.71
CA TYR A 125 -16.16 -25.98 10.14
C TYR A 125 -16.11 -26.16 11.67
N LEU A 126 -15.72 -25.11 12.40
CA LEU A 126 -15.51 -25.16 13.85
C LEU A 126 -16.79 -24.89 14.66
N GLN A 127 -17.86 -24.48 13.99
CA GLN A 127 -19.19 -24.21 14.55
C GLN A 127 -20.06 -25.48 14.53
#